data_AF-A0A4R3UPX7-F1
#
_entry.id   AF-A0A4R3UPX7-F1
#
_cell.length_a   1.000
_cell.length_b   1.000
_cell.length_c   1.000
_cell.angle_alpha   90.00
_cell.angle_beta   90.00
_cell.angle_gamma   90.00
#
_symmetry.space_group_name_H-M   'P 1'
#
loop_
_entity.id
_entity.type
_entity.pdbx_description
1 polymer ?
#
loop_
_entity_poly.entity_id
_entity_poly.type
_entity_poly.pdbx_seq_one_letter_code
_entity_poly.pdbx_strand_id
1 'polypeptide(L)'
;MLSVIEASKRLGVSPRTVYDLAAPAGPIPCHRIGRRIIFAEEDIQEYLRSCRYTEIKREVASFLNSTVSLRASGSGLESYFRKRGREPKLTPTTDKKRPDSTPLQLVSNGTSTR
;
A
#
# COMPACT_ATOMS: atom_id res chain seq x y z
N MET A 1 23.76 7.80 -20.75
CA MET A 1 22.48 8.41 -21.16
C MET A 1 21.52 7.30 -21.52
N LEU A 2 20.47 7.11 -20.71
CA LEU A 2 19.54 5.99 -20.79
C LEU A 2 18.21 6.45 -21.38
N SER A 3 17.66 5.65 -22.28
CA SER A 3 16.31 5.84 -22.81
C SER A 3 15.25 5.42 -21.78
N VAL A 4 14.00 5.83 -21.99
CA VAL A 4 12.86 5.44 -21.13
C VAL A 4 12.73 3.91 -21.01
N ILE A 5 12.99 3.17 -22.09
CA ILE A 5 12.90 1.70 -22.10
C ILE A 5 14.01 1.06 -21.27
N GLU A 6 15.22 1.64 -21.30
CA GLU A 6 16.33 1.14 -20.49
C GLU A 6 16.14 1.51 -19.02
N ALA A 7 15.68 2.73 -18.75
CA ALA A 7 15.33 3.18 -17.41
C ALA A 7 14.22 2.30 -16.81
N SER A 8 13.20 1.93 -17.59
CA SER A 8 12.11 1.06 -17.12
C SER A 8 12.62 -0.33 -16.72
N LYS A 9 13.54 -0.90 -17.52
CA LYS A 9 14.18 -2.19 -17.19
C LYS A 9 15.01 -2.13 -15.92
N ARG A 10 15.73 -1.04 -15.69
CA ARG A 10 16.56 -0.85 -14.48
C ARG A 10 15.72 -0.61 -13.23
N LEU A 11 14.62 0.14 -13.36
CA LEU A 11 13.71 0.43 -12.26
C LEU A 11 12.72 -0.72 -11.98
N GLY A 12 12.53 -1.65 -12.92
CA GLY A 12 11.57 -2.75 -12.80
C GLY A 12 10.11 -2.30 -12.90
N VAL A 13 9.85 -1.16 -13.55
CA VAL A 13 8.50 -0.58 -13.68
C VAL A 13 8.05 -0.53 -15.14
N SER A 14 6.75 -0.30 -15.37
CA SER A 14 6.25 -0.11 -16.72
C SER A 14 6.83 1.18 -17.35
N PRO A 15 7.04 1.24 -18.68
CA PRO A 15 7.52 2.46 -19.33
C PRO A 15 6.61 3.67 -19.08
N ARG A 16 5.30 3.44 -18.92
CA ARG A 16 4.34 4.50 -18.60
C ARG A 16 4.63 5.13 -17.24
N THR A 17 4.91 4.30 -16.23
CA THR A 17 5.27 4.74 -14.88
C THR A 17 6.55 5.57 -14.87
N VAL A 18 7.50 5.29 -15.77
CA VAL A 18 8.74 6.09 -15.88
C VAL A 18 8.43 7.54 -16.29
N TYR A 19 7.42 7.78 -17.12
CA TYR A 19 7.02 9.15 -17.47
C TYR A 19 6.43 9.92 -16.29
N ASP A 20 5.70 9.25 -15.41
CA ASP A 20 5.13 9.85 -14.20
C ASP A 20 6.23 10.16 -13.17
N LEU A 21 7.29 9.34 -13.14
CA LEU A 21 8.45 9.54 -12.26
C LEU A 21 9.46 10.57 -12.77
N ALA A 22 9.37 10.96 -14.04
CA ALA A 22 10.25 11.96 -14.65
C ALA A 22 9.85 13.39 -14.26
N ALA A 23 10.84 14.23 -13.98
CA ALA A 23 10.61 15.68 -13.83
C ALA A 23 9.91 16.26 -15.08
N PRO A 24 8.92 17.16 -14.93
CA PRO A 24 8.65 18.00 -13.75
C PRO A 24 7.64 17.43 -12.74
N ALA A 25 6.90 16.39 -13.07
CA ALA A 25 5.88 15.84 -12.18
C ALA A 25 6.46 14.88 -11.14
N GLY A 26 7.53 14.17 -11.51
CA GLY A 26 8.13 13.15 -10.68
C GLY A 26 9.48 13.53 -10.07
N PRO A 27 10.00 12.66 -9.19
CA PRO A 27 11.20 12.92 -8.40
C PRO A 27 12.52 12.68 -9.15
N ILE A 28 12.50 12.02 -10.32
CA ILE A 28 13.72 11.65 -11.04
C ILE A 28 14.11 12.78 -12.02
N PRO A 29 15.31 13.38 -11.87
CA PRO A 29 15.84 14.33 -12.85
C PRO A 29 15.92 13.71 -14.25
N CYS A 30 15.61 14.49 -15.27
CA CYS A 30 15.71 14.03 -16.65
C CYS A 30 16.09 15.15 -17.62
N HIS A 31 16.75 14.76 -18.71
CA HIS A 31 17.04 15.63 -19.84
C HIS A 31 15.94 15.49 -20.90
N ARG A 32 15.26 16.59 -21.19
CA ARG A 32 14.24 16.65 -22.24
C ARG A 32 14.83 17.25 -23.51
N ILE A 33 14.92 16.43 -24.55
CA ILE A 33 15.37 16.85 -25.90
C ILE A 33 14.17 16.71 -26.83
N GLY A 34 13.45 17.82 -27.03
CA GLY A 34 12.17 17.83 -27.74
C GLY A 34 11.13 16.94 -27.04
N ARG A 35 10.65 15.91 -27.74
CA ARG A 35 9.71 14.92 -27.18
C ARG A 35 10.39 13.75 -26.46
N ARG A 36 11.72 13.61 -26.59
CA ARG A 36 12.47 12.51 -26.01
C ARG A 36 12.92 12.86 -24.60
N ILE A 37 12.81 11.88 -23.70
CA ILE A 37 13.29 11.97 -22.33
C ILE A 37 14.46 11.01 -22.19
N ILE A 38 15.56 11.52 -21.67
CA ILE A 38 16.81 10.80 -21.46
C ILE A 38 17.20 10.97 -19.99
N PHE A 39 17.64 9.89 -19.36
CA PHE A 39 18.09 9.89 -17.99
C PHE A 39 19.62 9.76 -17.92
N ALA A 40 20.23 10.43 -16.95
CA ALA A 40 21.58 10.08 -16.55
C ALA A 40 21.55 8.75 -15.79
N GLU A 41 22.64 8.00 -15.83
CA GLU A 41 22.69 6.71 -15.14
C GLU A 41 22.82 6.91 -13.62
N GLU A 42 23.54 7.97 -13.26
CA GLU A 42 23.79 8.44 -11.91
C GLU A 42 22.47 8.76 -11.19
N ASP A 43 21.58 9.50 -11.85
CA ASP A 43 20.27 9.90 -11.30
C ASP A 43 19.38 8.69 -10.99
N ILE A 44 19.35 7.69 -11.87
CA ILE A 44 18.57 6.46 -11.66
C ILE A 44 19.13 5.68 -10.48
N GLN A 45 20.46 5.57 -10.37
CA GLN A 45 21.08 4.88 -9.25
C GLN A 45 20.88 5.62 -7.92
N GLU A 46 20.93 6.95 -7.93
CA GLU A 46 20.65 7.78 -6.75
C GLU A 46 19.20 7.64 -6.32
N TYR A 47 18.26 7.61 -7.27
CA TYR A 47 16.86 7.33 -6.98
C TYR A 47 16.66 5.93 -6.38
N LEU A 48 17.30 4.89 -6.92
CA LEU A 48 17.24 3.55 -6.33
C LEU A 48 17.84 3.51 -4.92
N ARG A 49 18.91 4.27 -4.68
CA ARG A 49 19.51 4.43 -3.35
C ARG A 49 18.57 5.15 -2.38
N SER A 50 17.85 6.19 -2.83
CA SER A 50 16.89 6.90 -1.98
C SER A 50 15.64 6.07 -1.66
N CYS A 51 15.21 5.21 -2.59
CA CYS A 51 14.14 4.24 -2.37
C CYS A 51 14.55 3.06 -1.47
N ARG A 52 15.84 2.90 -1.18
CA ARG A 52 16.33 1.81 -0.31
C ARG A 52 16.00 2.12 1.14
N TYR A 53 14.81 1.71 1.57
CA TYR A 53 14.45 1.67 2.99
C TYR A 53 14.94 0.37 3.60
N THR A 54 15.89 0.47 4.55
CA THR A 54 16.39 -0.68 5.34
C THR A 54 15.54 -0.93 6.58
N GLU A 55 14.74 0.07 6.99
CA GLU A 55 13.91 0.01 8.19
C GLU A 55 12.48 0.44 7.85
N ILE A 56 11.51 -0.34 8.30
CA ILE A 56 10.10 0.04 8.23
C ILE A 56 9.87 1.09 9.31
N LYS A 57 9.76 2.36 8.92
CA LYS A 57 9.37 3.43 9.85
C LYS A 57 8.03 3.04 10.50
N ARG A 58 7.99 3.00 11.83
CA ARG A 58 6.80 2.60 12.64
C ARG A 58 5.52 3.33 12.23
N GLU A 59 5.65 4.55 11.73
CA GLU A 59 4.54 5.36 11.23
C GLU A 59 3.80 4.69 10.06
N VAL A 60 4.50 4.15 9.05
CA VAL A 60 3.86 3.47 7.91
C VAL A 60 3.18 2.16 8.34
N ALA A 61 3.80 1.44 9.28
CA ALA A 61 3.16 0.27 9.89
C ALA A 61 1.86 0.64 10.62
N SER A 62 1.80 1.83 11.25
CA SER A 62 0.58 2.32 11.91
C SER A 62 -0.51 2.78 10.93
N PHE A 63 -0.14 3.34 9.77
CA PHE A 63 -1.10 3.75 8.73
C PHE A 63 -1.73 2.56 7.98
N LEU A 64 -0.98 1.46 7.80
CA LEU A 64 -1.49 0.26 7.12
C LEU A 64 -2.30 -0.67 8.03
N ASN A 65 -2.24 -0.48 9.34
CA ASN A 65 -3.12 -1.18 10.27
C ASN A 65 -4.49 -0.48 10.31
N SER A 66 -5.34 -0.75 9.31
CA SER A 66 -6.78 -0.45 9.35
C SER A 66 -7.53 -1.19 10.47
N THR A 67 -6.82 -1.94 11.32
CA THR A 67 -7.30 -2.69 12.47
C THR A 67 -7.32 -1.89 13.78
N VAL A 68 -6.99 -0.60 13.78
CA VAL A 68 -7.41 0.25 14.90
C VAL A 68 -8.93 0.40 14.80
N SER A 69 -9.65 -0.53 15.43
CA SER A 69 -11.05 -0.38 15.74
C SER A 69 -11.20 0.95 16.47
N LEU A 70 -11.66 1.99 15.77
CA LEU A 70 -12.13 3.20 16.41
C LEU A 70 -13.26 2.75 17.34
N ARG A 71 -12.98 2.64 18.64
CA ARG A 71 -14.00 2.65 19.68
C ARG A 71 -14.57 4.07 19.77
N ALA A 72 -15.16 4.54 18.68
CA ALA A 72 -15.98 5.73 18.69
C ALA A 72 -17.30 5.35 19.34
N SER A 73 -17.47 5.74 20.60
CA SER A 73 -18.77 5.82 21.24
C SER A 73 -19.61 6.86 20.49
N GLY A 74 -20.46 6.39 19.57
CA GLY A 74 -21.41 7.22 18.81
C GLY A 74 -20.82 7.79 17.52
N SER A 75 -21.14 7.16 16.40
CA SER A 75 -20.68 7.58 15.06
C SER A 75 -21.13 9.01 14.74
N GLY A 76 -20.24 9.85 14.18
CA GLY A 76 -20.61 11.19 13.70
C GLY A 76 -21.71 11.21 12.63
N LEU A 77 -22.01 10.05 12.03
CA LEU A 77 -23.15 9.85 11.15
C LEU A 77 -24.47 9.88 11.92
N GLU A 78 -24.53 9.30 13.12
CA GLU A 78 -25.73 9.26 13.95
C GLU A 78 -26.16 10.67 14.38
N SER A 79 -25.21 11.51 14.77
CA SER A 79 -25.48 12.91 15.14
C SER A 79 -25.95 13.75 13.94
N TYR A 80 -25.43 13.49 12.74
CA TYR A 80 -25.88 14.12 11.50
C TYR A 80 -27.35 13.79 11.17
N PHE A 81 -27.74 12.51 11.24
CA PHE A 81 -29.12 12.09 10.95
C PHE A 81 -30.13 12.64 11.97
N ARG A 82 -29.77 12.61 13.27
CA ARG A 82 -30.60 13.24 14.32
C ARG A 82 -30.76 14.75 14.12
N LYS A 83 -29.69 15.48 13.75
CA LYS A 83 -29.75 16.92 13.45
C LYS A 83 -30.69 17.25 12.28
N ARG A 84 -30.88 16.32 11.35
CA ARG A 84 -31.81 16.44 10.22
C ARG A 84 -33.22 15.91 10.51
N GLY A 85 -33.54 15.60 11.77
CA GLY A 85 -34.86 15.13 12.20
C GLY A 85 -35.20 13.71 11.73
N ARG A 86 -34.20 12.92 11.33
CA ARG A 86 -34.37 11.52 10.95
C ARG A 86 -33.90 10.67 12.11
N GLU A 87 -34.83 9.99 12.79
CA GLU A 87 -34.47 9.00 13.79
C GLU A 87 -33.88 7.76 13.10
N PRO A 88 -32.59 7.45 13.29
CA PRO A 88 -32.02 6.24 12.74
C PRO A 88 -32.68 5.04 13.44
N LYS A 89 -33.49 4.28 12.70
CA LYS A 89 -34.00 2.98 13.16
C LYS A 89 -32.81 2.02 13.21
N LEU A 90 -32.22 1.86 14.39
CA LEU A 90 -31.22 0.82 14.63
C LEU A 90 -31.92 -0.53 14.46
N THR A 91 -31.73 -1.15 13.31
CA THR A 91 -32.11 -2.54 13.12
C THR A 91 -30.97 -3.34 13.75
N PRO A 92 -31.21 -4.15 14.81
CA PRO A 92 -30.14 -4.94 15.40
C PRO A 92 -29.73 -6.02 14.40
N THR A 93 -28.71 -5.75 13.59
CA THR A 93 -28.10 -6.70 12.67
C THR A 93 -27.04 -7.57 13.36
N THR A 94 -27.26 -7.87 14.64
CA THR A 94 -26.44 -8.83 15.37
C THR A 94 -27.04 -10.21 15.18
N ASP A 95 -26.85 -10.79 14.00
CA ASP A 95 -27.00 -12.24 13.90
C ASP A 95 -25.78 -12.89 14.56
N LYS A 96 -26.00 -13.95 15.33
CA LYS A 96 -24.95 -14.56 16.17
C LYS A 96 -23.95 -15.28 15.26
N LYS A 97 -22.77 -14.68 15.05
CA LYS A 97 -21.69 -15.26 14.23
C LYS A 97 -21.33 -16.65 14.78
N ARG A 98 -21.55 -17.70 13.98
CA ARG A 98 -21.09 -19.05 14.33
C ARG A 98 -19.55 -19.06 14.33
N PRO A 99 -18.90 -19.72 15.29
CA PRO A 99 -17.46 -19.88 15.23
C PRO A 99 -17.11 -20.78 14.03
N ASP A 100 -16.38 -20.22 13.08
CA ASP A 100 -15.76 -20.99 12.00
C ASP A 100 -14.77 -21.98 12.64
N SER A 101 -15.06 -23.27 12.55
CA SER A 101 -14.15 -24.31 13.04
C SER A 101 -13.07 -24.55 11.99
N THR A 102 -11.86 -24.06 12.25
CA THR A 102 -10.66 -24.52 11.55
C THR A 102 -10.20 -25.83 12.20
N PRO A 103 -10.24 -26.98 11.50
CA PRO A 103 -9.66 -28.20 12.05
C PRO A 103 -8.14 -28.05 12.12
N LEU A 104 -7.60 -28.09 13.33
CA LEU A 104 -6.15 -28.19 13.57
C LEU A 104 -5.66 -29.54 13.01
N GLN A 105 -4.93 -29.50 11.90
CA GLN A 105 -4.17 -30.66 11.43
C GLN A 105 -2.87 -30.77 12.24
N LEU A 106 -2.87 -31.68 13.21
CA LEU A 106 -1.65 -32.09 13.91
C LEU A 106 -0.86 -33.04 13.01
N VAL A 107 0.30 -32.59 12.54
CA VAL A 107 1.26 -33.44 11.84
C VAL A 107 2.01 -34.28 12.87
N SER A 108 1.74 -35.59 12.88
CA SER A 108 2.53 -36.56 13.63
C SER A 108 3.75 -36.98 12.81
N ASN A 109 4.93 -36.46 13.16
CA ASN A 109 6.20 -36.99 12.64
C ASN A 109 6.54 -38.27 13.41
N GLY A 110 6.25 -39.42 12.80
CA GLY A 110 6.70 -40.72 13.28
C GLY A 110 8.21 -40.87 13.05
N THR A 111 8.96 -40.94 14.14
CA THR A 111 10.36 -41.39 14.15
C THR A 111 10.39 -42.89 13.82
N SER A 112 10.89 -43.26 12.64
CA SER A 112 11.26 -44.64 12.35
C SER A 112 12.74 -44.83 12.69
N THR A 113 12.98 -45.54 13.80
CA THR A 113 14.27 -46.16 14.12
C THR A 113 14.19 -47.65 13.79
N ARG A 114 14.97 -48.09 12.80
CA ARG A 114 15.90 -49.24 12.84
C ARG A 114 16.35 -49.62 11.44
#